data_AF-A0A841LEX5-F1
#
_entry.id   AF-A0A841LEX5-F1
#
_cell.length_a   1.000
_cell.length_b   1.000
_cell.length_c   1.000
_cell.angle_alpha   90.00
_cell.angle_beta   90.00
_cell.angle_gamma   90.00
#
_symmetry.space_group_name_H-M   'P 1'
#
loop_
_entity.id
_entity.type
_entity.pdbx_description
1 polymer ?
#
loop_
_entity_poly.entity_id
_entity_poly.type
_entity_poly.pdbx_seq_one_letter_code
_entity_poly.pdbx_strand_id
1 'polypeptide(L)'
;MFITIDRLTIVALAATAMLPFAAFSPAQAATAQAATAQSCAVQSEQIRSLAETAEPRAAAKALRNVRLAERLCAEGGRLEAGKKFTLAMSQLDTSVELADRR
;
A
#
# COMPACT_ATOMS: atom_id res chain seq x y z
N MET A 1 27.01 24.48 29.25
CA MET A 1 27.62 23.14 29.35
C MET A 1 26.52 22.12 29.08
N PHE A 2 26.40 21.65 27.83
CA PHE A 2 25.33 20.75 27.39
C PHE A 2 25.75 19.29 27.59
N ILE A 3 24.91 18.50 28.24
CA ILE A 3 25.03 17.04 28.33
C ILE A 3 24.31 16.46 27.11
N THR A 4 25.04 15.92 26.14
CA THR A 4 24.50 15.24 24.95
C THR A 4 24.94 13.79 24.95
N ILE A 5 24.12 12.95 25.57
CA ILE A 5 24.09 11.48 25.44
C ILE A 5 23.25 11.18 24.20
N ASP A 6 23.57 10.30 23.25
CA ASP A 6 24.79 9.55 22.95
C ASP A 6 24.60 8.94 21.55
N ARG A 7 25.66 8.90 20.73
CA ARG A 7 25.60 8.37 19.36
C ARG A 7 25.78 6.84 19.29
N LEU A 8 26.03 6.12 20.39
CA LEU A 8 25.95 4.64 20.39
C LEU A 8 24.52 4.14 20.19
N THR A 9 23.50 4.95 20.52
CA THR A 9 22.10 4.66 20.13
C THR A 9 21.86 4.66 18.62
N ILE A 10 22.79 5.24 17.83
CA ILE A 10 22.75 5.22 16.36
C ILE A 10 23.21 3.86 15.79
N VAL A 11 23.86 3.00 16.57
CA VAL A 11 24.48 1.76 16.04
C VAL A 11 23.65 0.49 16.30
N ALA A 12 22.84 0.45 17.35
CA ALA A 12 22.10 -0.77 17.71
C ALA A 12 20.89 -1.08 16.81
N LEU A 13 20.24 -0.08 16.21
CA LEU A 13 19.04 -0.30 15.38
C LEU A 13 19.34 -0.64 13.91
N ALA A 14 20.58 -0.49 13.44
CA ALA A 14 20.94 -0.70 12.03
C ALA A 14 21.48 -2.11 11.71
N ALA A 15 21.73 -2.95 12.72
CA ALA A 15 22.55 -4.18 12.58
C ALA A 15 21.82 -5.52 12.80
N THR A 16 20.49 -5.59 12.69
CA THR A 16 19.77 -6.88 12.57
C THR A 16 19.45 -7.25 11.13
N ALA A 17 20.08 -6.56 10.16
CA ALA A 17 20.29 -7.12 8.85
C ALA A 17 21.16 -8.39 8.98
N MET A 18 20.75 -9.49 8.34
CA MET A 18 21.51 -10.73 8.17
C MET A 18 21.47 -11.74 9.33
N LEU A 19 20.31 -12.34 9.57
CA LEU A 19 20.26 -13.75 9.97
C LEU A 19 19.32 -14.51 9.02
N PRO A 20 19.83 -15.42 8.17
CA PRO A 20 19.00 -16.44 7.55
C PRO A 20 18.63 -17.45 8.64
N PHE A 21 17.64 -18.30 8.38
CA PHE A 21 17.05 -19.30 9.29
C PHE A 21 15.87 -18.81 10.14
N ALA A 22 14.72 -18.80 9.48
CA ALA A 22 13.60 -19.68 9.82
C ALA A 22 13.31 -19.86 11.32
N ALA A 23 12.72 -18.83 11.94
CA ALA A 23 11.72 -19.04 12.97
C ALA A 23 10.48 -18.28 12.53
N PHE A 24 9.53 -19.00 11.93
CA PHE A 24 8.17 -18.51 11.66
C PHE A 24 7.46 -18.31 13.02
N SER A 25 7.85 -17.26 13.75
CA SER A 25 7.08 -16.80 14.89
C SER A 25 5.83 -16.12 14.35
N PRO A 26 4.61 -16.48 14.81
CA PRO A 26 3.36 -15.88 14.35
C PRO A 26 3.32 -14.35 14.54
N ALA A 27 4.17 -13.80 15.40
CA ALA A 27 4.35 -12.37 15.59
C ALA A 27 4.92 -11.64 14.35
N GLN A 28 5.79 -12.28 13.55
CA GLN A 28 6.37 -11.67 12.33
C GLN A 28 5.44 -11.80 11.13
N ALA A 29 4.63 -12.86 11.08
CA ALA A 29 3.50 -12.91 10.16
C ALA A 29 2.51 -11.79 10.50
N ALA A 30 2.14 -11.61 11.78
CA ALA A 30 1.26 -10.51 12.17
C ALA A 30 1.78 -9.13 11.76
N THR A 31 3.09 -8.85 11.85
CA THR A 31 3.67 -7.57 11.40
C THR A 31 3.76 -7.45 9.89
N ALA A 32 4.08 -8.52 9.16
CA ALA A 32 4.07 -8.53 7.70
C ALA A 32 2.65 -8.36 7.14
N GLN A 33 1.67 -9.11 7.69
CA GLN A 33 0.25 -8.97 7.39
C GLN A 33 -0.25 -7.56 7.72
N ALA A 34 0.08 -7.00 8.89
CA ALA A 34 -0.31 -5.64 9.26
C ALA A 34 0.32 -4.59 8.32
N ALA A 35 1.60 -4.71 7.98
CA ALA A 35 2.25 -3.82 7.02
C ALA A 35 1.63 -3.93 5.62
N THR A 36 1.20 -5.13 5.20
CA THR A 36 0.48 -5.31 3.92
C THR A 36 -0.95 -4.79 3.95
N ALA A 37 -1.66 -4.94 5.07
CA ALA A 37 -2.99 -4.36 5.22
C ALA A 37 -2.92 -2.83 5.18
N GLN A 38 -1.90 -2.25 5.82
CA GLN A 38 -1.66 -0.81 5.79
C GLN A 38 -1.31 -0.32 4.38
N SER A 39 -0.47 -1.05 3.62
CA SER A 39 -0.14 -0.65 2.25
C SER A 39 -1.32 -0.77 1.28
N CYS A 40 -2.22 -1.73 1.51
CA CYS A 40 -3.48 -1.81 0.76
C CYS A 40 -4.46 -0.70 1.15
N ALA A 41 -4.55 -0.36 2.44
CA ALA A 41 -5.38 0.74 2.92
C ALA A 41 -4.94 2.08 2.31
N VAL A 42 -3.64 2.39 2.34
CA VAL A 42 -3.08 3.61 1.75
C VAL A 42 -3.37 3.69 0.25
N GLN A 43 -3.16 2.60 -0.51
CA GLN A 43 -3.48 2.57 -1.94
C GLN A 43 -4.99 2.74 -2.21
N SER A 44 -5.83 2.14 -1.37
CA SER A 44 -7.28 2.28 -1.52
C SER A 44 -7.76 3.71 -1.33
N GLU A 45 -7.22 4.42 -0.32
CA GLU A 45 -7.56 5.83 -0.08
C GLU A 45 -7.05 6.73 -1.20
N GLN A 46 -5.84 6.50 -1.69
CA GLN A 46 -5.30 7.26 -2.82
C GLN A 46 -6.16 7.14 -4.08
N ILE A 47 -6.66 5.93 -4.38
CA ILE A 47 -7.53 5.73 -5.54
C ILE A 47 -8.92 6.32 -5.31
N ARG A 48 -9.44 6.28 -4.07
CA ARG A 48 -10.72 6.91 -3.71
C ARG A 48 -10.66 8.43 -3.89
N SER A 49 -9.59 9.08 -3.44
CA SER A 49 -9.44 10.53 -3.63
C SER A 49 -9.30 10.91 -5.11
N LEU A 50 -8.55 10.14 -5.90
CA LEU A 50 -8.49 10.32 -7.36
C LEU A 50 -9.85 10.08 -8.04
N ALA A 51 -10.67 9.18 -7.51
CA ALA A 51 -12.00 8.90 -8.05
C ALA A 51 -13.01 10.01 -7.78
N GLU A 52 -12.80 10.87 -6.77
CA GLU A 52 -13.66 12.02 -6.48
C GLU A 52 -13.58 13.09 -7.57
N THR A 53 -12.43 13.22 -8.24
CA THR A 53 -12.20 14.21 -9.30
C THR A 53 -12.29 13.63 -10.71
N ALA A 54 -12.40 12.30 -10.85
CA ALA A 54 -12.51 11.61 -12.14
C ALA A 54 -13.94 11.57 -12.69
N GLU A 55 -14.10 11.18 -13.96
CA GLU A 55 -15.43 10.99 -14.55
C GLU A 55 -16.18 9.89 -13.77
N PRO A 56 -17.47 10.08 -13.43
CA PRO A 56 -18.23 9.15 -12.59
C PRO A 56 -18.22 7.69 -13.10
N ARG A 57 -18.14 7.49 -14.42
CA ARG A 57 -18.08 6.15 -15.02
C ARG A 57 -16.72 5.49 -14.80
N ALA A 58 -15.63 6.24 -14.87
CA ALA A 58 -14.28 5.77 -14.60
C ALA A 58 -14.07 5.54 -13.10
N ALA A 59 -14.53 6.47 -12.27
CA ALA A 59 -14.56 6.35 -10.81
C ALA A 59 -15.27 5.06 -10.37
N ALA A 60 -16.46 4.78 -10.89
CA ALA A 60 -17.20 3.56 -10.56
C ALA A 60 -16.45 2.26 -10.92
N LYS A 61 -15.71 2.25 -12.04
CA LYS A 61 -14.89 1.09 -12.45
C LYS A 61 -13.67 0.94 -11.55
N ALA A 62 -12.96 2.03 -11.27
CA ALA A 62 -11.80 2.03 -10.39
C ALA A 62 -12.17 1.58 -8.97
N LEU A 63 -13.25 2.11 -8.39
CA LEU A 63 -13.74 1.74 -7.07
C LEU A 63 -14.17 0.27 -6.96
N ARG A 64 -14.69 -0.33 -8.05
CA ARG A 64 -14.96 -1.78 -8.08
C ARG A 64 -13.68 -2.60 -7.97
N ASN A 65 -12.63 -2.20 -8.68
CA ASN A 65 -11.33 -2.87 -8.60
C ASN A 65 -10.65 -2.66 -7.24
N VAL A 66 -10.78 -1.49 -6.63
CA VAL A 66 -10.32 -1.22 -5.25
C VAL A 66 -10.96 -2.17 -4.25
N ARG A 67 -12.30 -2.34 -4.30
CA ARG A 67 -12.99 -3.28 -3.40
C ARG A 67 -12.54 -4.73 -3.57
N LEU A 68 -12.23 -5.15 -4.79
CA LEU A 68 -11.66 -6.48 -5.04
C LEU A 68 -10.24 -6.58 -4.50
N ALA A 69 -9.43 -5.54 -4.68
CA ALA A 69 -8.07 -5.48 -4.17
C ALA A 69 -8.05 -5.54 -2.64
N GLU A 70 -8.96 -4.84 -1.95
CA GLU A 70 -9.11 -4.87 -0.50
C GLU A 70 -9.43 -6.27 0.02
N ARG A 71 -10.32 -7.02 -0.66
CA ARG A 71 -10.62 -8.42 -0.33
C ARG A 71 -9.40 -9.32 -0.53
N LEU A 72 -8.71 -9.17 -1.66
CA LEU A 72 -7.48 -9.92 -1.94
C LEU A 72 -6.40 -9.61 -0.90
N CYS A 73 -6.30 -8.37 -0.42
CA CYS A 73 -5.38 -8.02 0.66
C CYS A 73 -5.77 -8.68 1.98
N ALA A 74 -7.06 -8.75 2.31
CA ALA A 74 -7.55 -9.44 3.50
C ALA A 74 -7.28 -10.95 3.44
N GLU A 75 -7.27 -11.54 2.24
CA GLU A 75 -6.95 -12.95 1.98
C GLU A 75 -5.43 -13.22 1.86
N GLY A 76 -4.58 -12.18 1.93
CA GLY A 76 -3.11 -12.29 1.78
C GLY A 76 -2.60 -12.34 0.33
N GLY A 77 -3.48 -12.19 -0.66
CA GLY A 77 -3.20 -12.15 -2.10
C GLY A 77 -2.57 -10.85 -2.59
N ARG A 78 -1.41 -10.45 -2.02
CA ARG A 78 -0.77 -9.14 -2.29
C ARG A 78 -0.51 -8.86 -3.76
N LEU A 79 -0.02 -9.84 -4.51
CA LEU A 79 0.30 -9.69 -5.93
C LEU A 79 -0.94 -9.42 -6.77
N GLU A 80 -2.03 -10.12 -6.47
CA GLU A 80 -3.29 -9.98 -7.19
C GLU A 80 -3.99 -8.68 -6.82
N ALA A 81 -3.95 -8.30 -5.54
CA ALA A 81 -4.41 -7.00 -5.08
C ALA A 81 -3.65 -5.85 -5.77
N GLY A 82 -2.32 -5.93 -5.85
CA GLY A 82 -1.50 -4.96 -6.57
C GLY A 82 -1.91 -4.81 -8.02
N LYS A 83 -2.14 -5.91 -8.75
CA LYS A 83 -2.65 -5.88 -10.12
C LYS A 83 -4.00 -5.17 -10.23
N LYS A 84 -4.90 -5.37 -9.25
CA LYS A 84 -6.21 -4.70 -9.21
C LYS A 84 -6.07 -3.21 -8.92
N PHE A 85 -5.16 -2.79 -8.04
CA PHE A 85 -4.87 -1.38 -7.79
C PHE A 85 -4.27 -0.69 -9.03
N THR A 86 -3.31 -1.32 -9.72
CA THR A 86 -2.76 -0.79 -10.98
C THR A 86 -3.83 -0.62 -12.04
N LEU A 87 -4.74 -1.59 -12.17
CA LEU A 87 -5.85 -1.52 -13.12
C LEU A 87 -6.86 -0.42 -12.74
N ALA A 88 -7.12 -0.22 -11.45
CA ALA A 88 -7.96 0.88 -10.98
C ALA A 88 -7.33 2.24 -11.30
N MET A 89 -6.02 2.41 -11.08
CA MET A 89 -5.31 3.63 -11.43
C MET A 89 -5.34 3.91 -12.94
N SER A 90 -5.07 2.91 -13.78
CA SER A 90 -5.11 3.06 -15.24
C SER A 90 -6.49 3.54 -15.74
N GLN A 91 -7.57 3.06 -15.11
CA GLN A 91 -8.93 3.49 -15.44
C GLN A 91 -9.21 4.96 -15.08
N LEU A 92 -8.60 5.46 -14.00
CA LEU A 92 -8.69 6.86 -13.61
C LEU A 92 -7.81 7.73 -14.51
N ASP A 93 -6.59 7.30 -14.80
CA ASP A 93 -5.62 8.02 -15.64
C ASP A 93 -6.16 8.25 -17.07
N THR A 94 -6.73 7.21 -17.69
CA THR A 94 -7.43 7.34 -18.98
C THR A 94 -8.60 8.33 -18.91
N SER A 95 -9.29 8.41 -17.77
CA SER A 95 -10.37 9.38 -17.59
C SER A 95 -9.87 10.81 -17.40
N VAL A 96 -8.74 11.00 -16.72
CA VAL A 96 -8.10 12.31 -16.54
C VAL A 96 -7.63 12.83 -17.89
N GLU A 97 -6.98 12.00 -18.71
CA GLU A 97 -6.56 12.41 -20.07
C GLU A 97 -7.76 12.74 -20.97
N LEU A 98 -8.87 12.01 -20.87
CA LEU A 98 -10.10 12.31 -21.61
C LEU A 98 -10.84 13.56 -21.08
N ALA A 99 -10.63 13.95 -19.83
CA ALA A 99 -11.19 15.15 -19.25
C ALA A 99 -10.35 16.41 -19.60
N ASP A 100 -9.03 16.28 -19.65
CA ASP A 100 -8.10 17.36 -20.05
C ASP A 100 -8.26 17.78 -21.52
N ARG A 101 -8.67 16.85 -22.39
CA ARG A 101 -8.86 17.10 -23.83
C ARG A 101 -10.22 17.74 -24.21
N ARG A 102 -11.10 18.04 -23.25
CA ARG A 102 -12.42 18.68 -23.51
C ARG A 102 -12.39 20.16 -23.13
#